data_AF-A0A2E7EAY8-F1
#
_entry.id   AF-A0A2E7EAY8-F1
#
_cell.length_a   1.000
_cell.length_b   1.000
_cell.length_c   1.000
_cell.angle_alpha   90.00
_cell.angle_beta   90.00
_cell.angle_gamma   90.00
#
_symmetry.space_group_name_H-M   'P 1'
#
loop_
_entity.id
_entity.type
_entity.pdbx_description
1 polymer ?
#
loop_
_entity_poly.entity_id
_entity_poly.type
_entity_poly.pdbx_seq_one_letter_code
_entity_poly.pdbx_strand_id
1 'polypeptide(L)'
;MVEVFSKELICLKVTKYIVLTIILILSGEALAETEITQINPKVCPQGIHEQPNGIFAIHVFCDDALGTNITVFVNKMGAPFHQEYNLGNRFWQNQEWAFDVMSFAWLPNNKLLLSTSAVYGSGAVYLLDPSKKQSKVLLKINGAIIELVSVKNEKVNVRYEVGFDGYQYETIIMQ
;
A
#
# COMPACT_ATOMS: atom_id res chain seq x y z
N MET A 1 -8.98 35.08 69.00
CA MET A 1 -10.28 34.49 68.61
C MET A 1 -10.11 34.07 67.15
N VAL A 2 -9.92 32.77 66.91
CA VAL A 2 -9.65 32.20 65.58
C VAL A 2 -10.81 31.26 65.27
N GLU A 3 -11.67 31.66 64.33
CA GLU A 3 -12.67 30.77 63.73
C GLU A 3 -12.44 30.73 62.22
N VAL A 4 -12.11 29.53 61.73
CA VAL A 4 -13.00 28.64 60.96
C VAL A 4 -13.25 29.16 59.54
N PHE A 5 -12.42 28.73 58.58
CA PHE A 5 -12.80 28.60 57.16
C PHE A 5 -11.89 27.56 56.50
N SER A 6 -12.21 26.27 56.61
CA SER A 6 -11.37 25.18 56.06
C SER A 6 -12.15 24.04 55.39
N LYS A 7 -13.44 24.20 55.03
CA LYS A 7 -14.20 23.07 54.45
C LYS A 7 -14.84 23.29 53.09
N GLU A 8 -14.99 24.51 52.59
CA GLU A 8 -15.67 24.74 51.30
C GLU A 8 -14.74 24.72 50.07
N LEU A 9 -13.42 24.87 50.25
CA LEU A 9 -12.51 25.00 49.10
C LEU A 9 -12.12 23.66 48.43
N ILE A 10 -12.44 22.52 49.04
CA ILE A 10 -11.98 21.20 48.57
C ILE A 10 -12.95 20.61 47.54
N CYS A 11 -14.25 20.92 47.61
CA CYS A 11 -15.26 20.27 46.77
C CYS A 11 -15.28 20.80 45.32
N LEU A 12 -14.90 22.06 45.08
CA LEU A 12 -15.01 22.66 43.74
C LEU A 12 -13.83 22.34 42.79
N LYS A 13 -12.70 21.86 43.33
CA LYS A 13 -11.49 21.58 42.53
C LYS A 13 -11.50 20.21 41.88
N VAL A 14 -12.23 19.23 42.42
CA VAL A 14 -12.21 17.85 41.92
C VAL A 14 -13.05 17.69 40.64
N THR A 15 -14.15 18.44 40.51
CA THR A 15 -15.09 18.32 39.38
C THR A 15 -14.52 18.85 38.05
N LYS A 16 -13.56 19.77 38.09
CA LYS A 16 -12.96 20.39 36.88
C LYS A 16 -11.91 19.50 36.20
N TYR A 17 -11.29 18.57 36.91
CA TYR A 17 -10.28 17.68 36.34
C TYR A 17 -10.87 16.41 35.72
N ILE A 18 -12.10 16.02 36.08
CA ILE A 18 -12.73 14.80 35.55
C ILE A 18 -13.22 15.01 34.11
N VAL A 19 -13.64 16.23 33.75
CA VAL A 19 -14.11 16.55 32.39
C VAL A 19 -12.93 16.69 31.39
N LEU A 20 -11.73 17.02 31.86
CA LEU A 20 -10.56 17.21 30.99
C LEU A 20 -9.92 15.87 30.54
N THR A 21 -10.21 14.75 31.22
CA THR A 21 -9.60 13.45 30.92
C THR A 21 -10.38 12.61 29.91
N ILE A 22 -11.64 12.94 29.60
CA ILE A 22 -12.50 12.14 28.71
C ILE A 22 -12.31 12.48 27.22
N ILE A 23 -11.72 13.62 26.88
CA ILE A 23 -11.53 14.05 25.49
C ILE A 23 -10.30 13.39 24.82
N LEU A 24 -9.40 12.76 25.58
CA LEU A 24 -8.15 12.18 25.07
C LEU A 24 -8.24 10.71 24.62
N ILE A 25 -9.40 10.05 24.69
CA ILE A 25 -9.53 8.61 24.39
C ILE A 25 -10.13 8.33 23.01
N LEU A 26 -10.60 9.34 22.27
CA LEU A 26 -10.96 9.16 20.85
C LEU A 26 -9.80 9.52 19.92
N SER A 27 -8.65 8.88 20.13
CA SER A 27 -7.73 8.58 19.02
C SER A 27 -8.36 7.47 18.21
N GLY A 28 -9.49 7.76 17.54
CA GLY A 28 -10.00 6.89 16.51
C GLY A 28 -8.88 6.76 15.48
N GLU A 29 -8.36 5.55 15.30
CA GLU A 29 -7.48 5.24 14.19
C GLU A 29 -8.27 5.58 12.92
N ALA A 30 -8.03 6.77 12.38
CA ALA A 30 -8.46 7.11 11.05
C ALA A 30 -7.65 6.19 10.13
N LEU A 31 -8.24 5.05 9.80
CA LEU A 31 -7.63 4.04 8.94
C LEU A 31 -7.40 4.69 7.59
N ALA A 32 -6.17 5.13 7.35
CA ALA A 32 -5.76 5.80 6.14
C ALA A 32 -5.94 4.84 4.96
N GLU A 33 -6.64 5.31 3.94
CA GLU A 33 -6.72 4.61 2.66
C GLU A 33 -5.33 4.62 2.01
N THR A 34 -4.89 3.47 1.51
CA THR A 34 -3.58 3.40 0.87
C THR A 34 -3.66 4.03 -0.52
N GLU A 35 -2.71 4.92 -0.83
CA GLU A 35 -2.62 5.55 -2.15
C GLU A 35 -2.29 4.50 -3.23
N ILE A 36 -3.08 4.51 -4.29
CA ILE A 36 -2.89 3.67 -5.47
C ILE A 36 -2.36 4.54 -6.60
N THR A 37 -1.27 4.10 -7.21
CA THR A 37 -0.76 4.72 -8.43
C THR A 37 -1.20 3.88 -9.64
N GLN A 38 -1.99 4.50 -10.52
CA GLN A 38 -2.31 3.92 -11.82
C GLN A 38 -1.12 4.12 -12.74
N ILE A 39 -0.64 3.03 -13.36
CA ILE A 39 0.53 3.03 -14.25
C ILE A 39 0.25 2.35 -15.59
N ASN A 40 -1.02 2.16 -15.96
CA ASN A 40 -1.40 1.56 -17.23
C ASN A 40 -0.81 2.35 -18.44
N PRO A 41 -0.76 1.77 -19.66
CA PRO A 41 -0.11 2.42 -20.81
C PRO A 41 -0.65 3.81 -21.18
N LYS A 42 -1.90 4.13 -20.80
CA LYS A 42 -2.50 5.46 -21.04
C LYS A 42 -2.01 6.51 -20.05
N VAL A 43 -1.65 6.08 -18.83
CA VAL A 43 -1.20 6.93 -17.72
C VAL A 43 0.01 6.26 -17.10
N CYS A 44 1.20 6.54 -17.64
CA CYS A 44 2.44 5.90 -17.19
C CYS A 44 3.40 6.92 -16.56
N PRO A 45 3.34 7.12 -15.23
CA PRO A 45 4.29 7.95 -14.52
C PRO A 45 5.63 7.20 -14.43
N GLN A 46 6.47 7.34 -15.45
CA GLN A 46 7.78 6.68 -15.52
C GLN A 46 8.70 7.10 -14.39
N GLY A 47 9.60 6.20 -13.99
CA GLY A 47 10.72 6.51 -13.09
C GLY A 47 10.59 5.85 -11.72
N ILE A 48 11.21 6.47 -10.72
CA ILE A 48 11.34 5.90 -9.38
C ILE A 48 10.14 6.28 -8.52
N HIS A 49 9.49 5.29 -7.94
CA HIS A 49 8.44 5.45 -6.94
C HIS A 49 8.91 4.84 -5.62
N GLU A 50 9.28 5.71 -4.67
CA GLU A 50 9.84 5.30 -3.39
C GLU A 50 8.78 4.67 -2.49
N GLN A 51 9.19 3.68 -1.70
CA GLN A 51 8.39 3.20 -0.59
C GLN A 51 8.30 4.29 0.49
N PRO A 52 7.08 4.69 0.93
CA PRO A 52 6.92 5.85 1.81
C PRO A 52 7.74 5.81 3.11
N ASN A 53 7.83 4.64 3.76
CA ASN A 53 8.50 4.46 5.05
C ASN A 53 9.55 3.34 5.04
N GLY A 54 10.23 3.15 3.90
CA GLY A 54 11.22 2.09 3.80
C GLY A 54 12.31 2.33 2.77
N ILE A 55 13.07 1.29 2.47
CA ILE A 55 14.29 1.38 1.66
C ILE A 55 14.10 0.89 0.23
N PHE A 56 12.93 0.31 -0.06
CA PHE A 56 12.61 -0.20 -1.37
C PHE A 56 12.06 0.91 -2.26
N ALA A 57 12.18 0.71 -3.56
CA ALA A 57 11.48 1.49 -4.56
C ALA A 57 11.13 0.58 -5.73
N ILE A 58 10.19 1.05 -6.55
CA ILE A 58 10.01 0.50 -7.88
C ILE A 58 10.54 1.48 -8.92
N HIS A 59 11.11 0.95 -9.99
CA HIS A 59 11.34 1.72 -11.20
C HIS A 59 10.30 1.28 -12.24
N VAL A 60 9.50 2.23 -12.72
CA VAL A 60 8.48 2.04 -13.75
C VAL A 60 9.07 2.34 -15.11
N PHE A 61 8.94 1.40 -16.05
CA PHE A 61 9.34 1.49 -17.46
C PHE A 61 8.07 1.55 -18.32
N CYS A 62 7.94 2.62 -19.10
CA CYS A 62 6.79 2.83 -19.98
C CYS A 62 7.18 2.39 -21.40
N ASP A 63 7.06 1.11 -21.70
CA ASP A 63 7.55 0.52 -22.96
C ASP A 63 6.51 0.59 -24.10
N ASP A 64 5.70 1.68 -24.09
CA ASP A 64 4.64 1.97 -25.06
C ASP A 64 3.74 0.75 -25.34
N ALA A 65 3.82 0.18 -26.55
CA ALA A 65 2.98 -0.94 -26.98
C ALA A 65 3.26 -2.25 -26.23
N LEU A 66 4.39 -2.37 -25.52
CA LEU A 66 4.75 -3.57 -24.75
C LEU A 66 4.25 -3.52 -23.29
N GLY A 67 3.48 -2.49 -22.95
CA GLY A 67 2.92 -2.33 -21.61
C GLY A 67 3.85 -1.60 -20.65
N THR A 68 3.42 -1.55 -19.39
CA THR A 68 4.21 -0.93 -18.33
C THR A 68 4.95 -1.98 -17.52
N ASN A 69 6.27 -1.98 -17.55
CA ASN A 69 7.08 -2.95 -16.81
C ASN A 69 7.67 -2.31 -15.56
N ILE A 70 7.97 -3.11 -14.54
CA ILE A 70 8.59 -2.59 -13.31
C ILE A 70 9.79 -3.44 -12.87
N THR A 71 10.64 -2.88 -12.01
CA THR A 71 11.54 -3.66 -11.16
C THR A 71 11.46 -3.13 -9.73
N VAL A 72 11.57 -4.02 -8.75
CA VAL A 72 11.72 -3.64 -7.33
C VAL A 72 13.20 -3.59 -7.00
N PHE A 73 13.66 -2.60 -6.26
CA PHE A 73 15.07 -2.49 -5.86
C PHE A 73 15.24 -1.82 -4.51
N VAL A 74 16.42 -2.00 -3.91
CA VAL A 74 16.82 -1.24 -2.72
C VAL A 74 17.38 0.11 -3.17
N ASN A 75 16.65 1.19 -2.90
CA ASN A 75 17.00 2.54 -3.33
C ASN A 75 18.20 3.09 -2.55
N LYS A 76 18.27 2.80 -1.25
CA LYS A 76 19.34 3.26 -0.35
C LYS A 76 19.97 2.05 0.32
N MET A 77 20.94 1.43 -0.36
CA MET A 77 21.52 0.15 0.05
C MET A 77 22.27 0.21 1.39
N GLY A 78 22.82 1.38 1.75
CA GLY A 78 23.46 1.62 3.05
C GLY A 78 24.52 0.57 3.43
N ALA A 79 24.92 0.57 4.70
CA ALA A 79 25.67 -0.52 5.32
C ALA A 79 25.07 -0.78 6.71
N PRO A 80 24.86 -2.04 7.14
CA PRO A 80 25.17 -3.30 6.44
C PRO A 80 24.13 -3.68 5.36
N PHE A 81 24.51 -4.58 4.44
CA PHE A 81 23.65 -5.04 3.35
C PHE A 81 22.42 -5.81 3.86
N HIS A 82 21.26 -5.59 3.25
CA HIS A 82 20.08 -6.46 3.41
C HIS A 82 20.37 -7.81 2.75
N GLN A 83 20.27 -8.93 3.47
CA GLN A 83 20.84 -10.23 3.07
C GLN A 83 20.50 -10.68 1.63
N GLU A 84 19.25 -10.51 1.19
CA GLU A 84 18.80 -10.87 -0.17
C GLU A 84 19.33 -9.92 -1.28
N TYR A 85 19.86 -8.76 -0.89
CA TYR A 85 20.28 -7.67 -1.76
C TYR A 85 21.74 -7.29 -1.52
N ASN A 86 22.57 -7.46 -2.53
CA ASN A 86 23.96 -7.04 -2.51
C ASN A 86 24.27 -6.18 -3.74
N LEU A 87 25.51 -5.70 -3.87
CA LEU A 87 25.91 -4.79 -4.94
C LEU A 87 25.59 -5.33 -6.34
N GLY A 88 25.66 -6.64 -6.56
CA GLY A 88 25.34 -7.31 -7.83
C GLY A 88 23.91 -7.86 -7.92
N ASN A 89 23.12 -7.79 -6.84
CA ASN A 89 21.77 -8.37 -6.74
C ASN A 89 20.77 -7.35 -6.16
N ARG A 90 20.81 -6.11 -6.67
CA ARG A 90 20.01 -4.99 -6.16
C ARG A 90 18.57 -4.97 -6.66
N PHE A 91 18.36 -5.57 -7.82
CA PHE A 91 17.09 -5.58 -8.53
C PHE A 91 16.41 -6.92 -8.35
N TRP A 92 15.09 -6.88 -8.21
CA TRP A 92 14.22 -8.03 -8.17
C TRP A 92 13.10 -7.80 -9.17
N GLN A 93 12.98 -8.75 -10.10
CA GLN A 93 12.03 -8.72 -11.20
C GLN A 93 11.71 -10.17 -11.60
N ASN A 94 10.46 -10.44 -11.97
CA ASN A 94 10.03 -11.71 -12.56
C ASN A 94 8.92 -11.42 -13.59
N GLN A 95 8.91 -12.18 -14.69
CA GLN A 95 7.89 -12.12 -15.74
C GLN A 95 6.44 -12.21 -15.22
N GLU A 96 6.17 -12.94 -14.14
CA GLU A 96 4.81 -13.14 -13.64
C GLU A 96 4.13 -11.86 -13.14
N TRP A 97 4.86 -11.01 -12.43
CA TRP A 97 4.27 -9.84 -11.75
C TRP A 97 4.84 -8.51 -12.22
N ALA A 98 5.98 -8.52 -12.91
CA ALA A 98 6.70 -7.30 -13.27
C ALA A 98 6.36 -6.80 -14.68
N PHE A 99 5.56 -7.56 -15.43
CA PHE A 99 5.25 -7.30 -16.82
C PHE A 99 3.82 -6.82 -16.97
N ASP A 100 3.64 -5.78 -17.79
CA ASP A 100 2.37 -5.11 -18.05
C ASP A 100 1.52 -4.85 -16.79
N VAL A 101 2.11 -4.10 -15.86
CA VAL A 101 1.52 -3.67 -14.59
C VAL A 101 0.55 -2.53 -14.84
N MET A 102 -0.67 -2.66 -14.33
CA MET A 102 -1.73 -1.68 -14.51
C MET A 102 -1.77 -0.66 -13.37
N SER A 103 -1.51 -1.12 -12.14
CA SER A 103 -1.54 -0.27 -10.94
C SER A 103 -0.75 -0.90 -9.80
N PHE A 104 -0.30 -0.08 -8.85
CA PHE A 104 0.36 -0.55 -7.64
C PHE A 104 0.03 0.32 -6.42
N ALA A 105 0.30 -0.22 -5.23
CA ALA A 105 0.17 0.48 -3.95
C ALA A 105 1.21 -0.03 -2.94
N TRP A 106 1.89 0.90 -2.28
CA TRP A 106 2.75 0.58 -1.13
C TRP A 106 1.90 0.44 0.13
N LEU A 107 1.84 -0.75 0.70
CA LEU A 107 1.06 -1.00 1.91
C LEU A 107 1.80 -0.51 3.16
N PRO A 108 1.07 -0.15 4.25
CA PRO A 108 1.68 0.27 5.51
C PRO A 108 2.64 -0.74 6.16
N ASN A 109 2.47 -2.03 5.83
CA ASN A 109 3.33 -3.12 6.31
C ASN A 109 4.56 -3.38 5.41
N ASN A 110 4.95 -2.39 4.60
CA ASN A 110 6.10 -2.43 3.69
C ASN A 110 6.01 -3.47 2.55
N LYS A 111 4.82 -4.04 2.32
CA LYS A 111 4.54 -4.88 1.15
C LYS A 111 4.11 -4.02 -0.05
N LEU A 112 4.27 -4.58 -1.24
CA LEU A 112 3.84 -3.96 -2.48
C LEU A 112 2.66 -4.75 -3.04
N LEU A 113 1.54 -4.08 -3.26
CA LEU A 113 0.39 -4.62 -3.98
C LEU A 113 0.46 -4.13 -5.43
N LEU A 114 0.20 -5.01 -6.39
CA LEU A 114 0.14 -4.62 -7.80
C LEU A 114 -0.86 -5.47 -8.58
N SER A 115 -1.31 -4.96 -9.73
CA SER A 115 -2.12 -5.70 -10.70
C SER A 115 -1.45 -5.70 -12.07
N THR A 116 -1.64 -6.78 -12.83
CA THR A 116 -1.15 -6.93 -14.20
C THR A 116 -2.31 -7.13 -15.16
N SER A 117 -2.15 -6.74 -16.42
CA SER A 117 -3.13 -7.08 -17.46
C SER A 117 -3.12 -8.58 -17.74
N ALA A 118 -4.17 -9.12 -18.36
CA ALA A 118 -4.16 -10.48 -18.89
C ALA A 118 -3.65 -10.58 -20.34
N VAL A 119 -3.47 -9.44 -21.03
CA VAL A 119 -3.11 -9.43 -22.46
C VAL A 119 -1.60 -9.62 -22.64
N TYR A 120 -0.80 -8.82 -21.92
CA TYR A 120 0.67 -8.90 -21.96
C TYR A 120 1.30 -9.21 -20.60
N GLY A 121 0.50 -9.22 -19.53
CA GLY A 121 0.89 -9.65 -18.20
C GLY A 121 0.35 -11.04 -17.85
N SER A 122 0.09 -11.28 -16.57
CA SER A 122 -0.38 -12.58 -16.05
C SER A 122 -1.85 -12.62 -15.63
N GLY A 123 -2.55 -11.48 -15.76
CA GLY A 123 -3.96 -11.36 -15.41
C GLY A 123 -4.21 -11.53 -13.91
N ALA A 124 -3.30 -11.04 -13.06
CA ALA A 124 -3.37 -11.29 -11.63
C ALA A 124 -3.05 -10.07 -10.77
N VAL A 125 -3.56 -10.13 -9.54
CA VAL A 125 -3.21 -9.24 -8.42
C VAL A 125 -2.20 -9.94 -7.54
N TYR A 126 -1.09 -9.27 -7.26
CA TYR A 126 0.02 -9.80 -6.48
C TYR A 126 0.25 -9.00 -5.22
N LEU A 127 0.61 -9.71 -4.16
CA LEU A 127 1.23 -9.16 -2.97
C LEU A 127 2.70 -9.56 -2.92
N LEU A 128 3.57 -8.58 -2.94
CA LEU A 128 5.02 -8.75 -2.88
C LEU A 128 5.53 -8.40 -1.48
N ASP A 129 6.47 -9.19 -0.99
CA ASP A 129 7.34 -8.90 0.14
C ASP A 129 8.76 -8.65 -0.40
N PRO A 130 9.11 -7.38 -0.70
CA PRO A 130 10.43 -7.04 -1.21
C PRO A 130 11.56 -7.49 -0.29
N SER A 131 11.35 -7.49 1.04
CA SER A 131 12.39 -7.87 2.00
C SER A 131 12.86 -9.32 1.85
N LYS A 132 12.01 -10.18 1.31
CA LYS A 132 12.26 -11.61 1.10
C LYS A 132 12.33 -12.02 -0.36
N LYS A 133 12.16 -11.09 -1.30
CA LYS A 133 11.98 -11.38 -2.74
C LYS A 133 10.87 -12.43 -2.99
N GLN A 134 9.77 -12.33 -2.25
CA GLN A 134 8.63 -13.26 -2.34
C GLN A 134 7.39 -12.59 -2.92
N SER A 135 6.68 -13.30 -3.80
CA SER A 135 5.39 -12.88 -4.35
C SER A 135 4.30 -13.90 -4.04
N LYS A 136 3.08 -13.42 -3.77
CA LYS A 136 1.87 -14.22 -3.57
C LYS A 136 0.79 -13.73 -4.53
N VAL A 137 0.21 -14.63 -5.31
CA VAL A 137 -1.00 -14.33 -6.08
C VAL A 137 -2.17 -14.23 -5.11
N LEU A 138 -2.88 -13.11 -5.14
CA LEU A 138 -4.10 -12.92 -4.34
C LEU A 138 -5.36 -13.24 -5.14
N LEU A 139 -5.35 -12.92 -6.44
CA LEU A 139 -6.46 -13.12 -7.34
C LEU A 139 -5.93 -13.28 -8.76
N LYS A 140 -6.57 -14.17 -9.53
CA LYS A 140 -6.31 -14.36 -10.95
C LYS A 140 -7.63 -14.27 -11.72
N ILE A 141 -7.68 -13.39 -12.71
CA ILE A 141 -8.89 -13.08 -13.47
C ILE A 141 -8.60 -13.25 -14.96
N ASN A 142 -9.57 -13.81 -15.68
CA ASN A 142 -9.56 -13.82 -17.14
C ASN A 142 -10.22 -12.52 -17.66
N GLY A 143 -9.54 -11.38 -17.46
CA GLY A 143 -10.03 -10.06 -17.85
C GLY A 143 -8.88 -9.23 -18.41
N ALA A 144 -9.12 -8.51 -19.52
CA ALA A 144 -8.03 -7.86 -20.26
C ALA A 144 -7.30 -6.82 -19.41
N ILE A 145 -8.06 -5.96 -18.72
CA ILE A 145 -7.56 -4.91 -17.82
C ILE A 145 -7.95 -5.26 -16.39
N ILE A 146 -7.00 -5.12 -15.45
CA ILE A 146 -7.20 -5.35 -14.02
C ILE A 146 -6.56 -4.21 -13.24
N GLU A 147 -7.35 -3.43 -12.51
CA GLU A 147 -6.90 -2.24 -11.79
C GLU A 147 -7.29 -2.30 -10.31
N LEU A 148 -6.37 -1.90 -9.44
CA LEU A 148 -6.66 -1.63 -8.04
C LEU A 148 -7.51 -0.36 -7.96
N VAL A 149 -8.60 -0.41 -7.21
CA VAL A 149 -9.54 0.71 -7.04
C VAL A 149 -9.42 1.34 -5.66
N SER A 150 -9.37 0.52 -4.61
CA SER A 150 -9.14 0.98 -3.24
C SER A 150 -8.53 -0.10 -2.37
N VAL A 151 -7.76 0.33 -1.37
CA VAL A 151 -7.15 -0.55 -0.38
C VAL A 151 -7.42 0.01 1.01
N LYS A 152 -8.24 -0.70 1.80
CA LYS A 152 -8.65 -0.30 3.14
C LYS A 152 -8.85 -1.51 4.04
N ASN A 153 -8.24 -1.50 5.22
CA ASN A 153 -8.43 -2.54 6.26
C ASN A 153 -8.25 -3.96 5.69
N GLU A 154 -7.13 -4.18 5.00
CA GLU A 154 -6.80 -5.46 4.34
C GLU A 154 -7.72 -5.86 3.18
N LYS A 155 -8.75 -5.06 2.88
CA LYS A 155 -9.62 -5.25 1.73
C LYS A 155 -9.07 -4.50 0.54
N VAL A 156 -8.96 -5.21 -0.57
CA VAL A 156 -8.56 -4.65 -1.87
C VAL A 156 -9.76 -4.76 -2.79
N ASN A 157 -10.28 -3.63 -3.25
CA ASN A 157 -11.26 -3.62 -4.32
C ASN A 157 -10.53 -3.53 -5.65
N VAL A 158 -10.86 -4.45 -6.54
CA VAL A 158 -10.27 -4.59 -7.86
C VAL A 158 -11.39 -4.41 -8.87
N ARG A 159 -11.10 -3.70 -9.95
CA ARG A 159 -11.97 -3.58 -11.12
C ARG A 159 -11.31 -4.29 -12.29
N TYR A 160 -12.08 -5.06 -13.04
CA TYR A 160 -11.58 -5.71 -14.24
C TYR A 160 -12.58 -5.71 -15.38
N GLU A 161 -12.07 -5.69 -16.61
CA GLU A 161 -12.87 -5.68 -17.83
C GLU A 161 -13.35 -7.09 -18.20
N VAL A 162 -14.64 -7.22 -18.52
CA VAL A 162 -15.26 -8.49 -18.97
C VAL A 162 -15.92 -8.28 -20.32
N GLY A 163 -15.21 -8.67 -21.38
CA GLY A 163 -15.67 -8.48 -22.76
C GLY A 163 -15.72 -7.00 -23.17
N PHE A 164 -16.52 -6.68 -24.19
CA PHE A 164 -16.67 -5.30 -24.70
C PHE A 164 -17.66 -4.45 -23.90
N ASP A 165 -18.38 -5.06 -22.96
CA ASP A 165 -19.65 -4.52 -22.45
C ASP A 165 -19.60 -4.06 -20.97
N GLY A 166 -18.46 -4.16 -20.29
CA GLY A 166 -18.34 -3.52 -18.98
C GLY A 166 -17.23 -4.00 -18.06
N TYR A 167 -17.27 -3.44 -16.85
CA TYR A 167 -16.37 -3.76 -15.76
C TYR A 167 -17.10 -4.54 -14.67
N GLN A 168 -16.40 -5.51 -14.08
CA GLN A 168 -16.80 -6.15 -12.83
C GLN A 168 -15.88 -5.71 -11.70
N TYR A 169 -16.34 -5.94 -10.48
CA TYR A 169 -15.63 -5.60 -9.26
C TYR A 169 -15.51 -6.82 -8.36
N GLU A 170 -14.37 -6.96 -7.73
CA GLU A 170 -14.11 -8.02 -6.76
C GLU A 170 -13.37 -7.45 -5.55
N THR A 171 -13.74 -7.96 -4.37
CA THR A 171 -13.08 -7.58 -3.11
C THR A 171 -12.25 -8.76 -2.62
N ILE A 172 -10.94 -8.54 -2.52
CA ILE A 172 -9.98 -9.50 -1.96
C ILE A 172 -9.75 -9.15 -0.49
N ILE A 173 -9.60 -10.16 0.36
CA ILE A 173 -9.13 -10.00 1.74
C ILE A 173 -7.67 -10.48 1.81
N MET A 174 -6.75 -9.58 2.15
CA MET A 174 -5.33 -9.87 2.26
C MET A 174 -5.05 -10.63 3.56
N GLN A 175 -4.90 -11.96 3.46
CA GLN A 175 -4.41 -12.84 4.53
C GLN A 175 -2.88 -12.91 4.55
#